data_AF-A0A078LCB5-F1
#
_entry.id   AF-A0A078LCB5-F1
#
_cell.length_a   1.000
_cell.length_b   1.000
_cell.length_c   1.000
_cell.angle_alpha   90.00
_cell.angle_beta   90.00
_cell.angle_gamma   90.00
#
_symmetry.space_group_name_H-M   'P 1'
#
loop_
_entity.id
_entity.type
_entity.pdbx_description
1 polymer ?
#
loop_
_entity_poly.entity_id
_entity_poly.type
_entity_poly.pdbx_seq_one_letter_code
_entity_poly.pdbx_strand_id
1 'polypeptide(L)'
;MDSLSNKQMIEHLSRFRDAGDKLSEDIYNISIRIFDLISETEARENRSEGEDLMLSRLKQMIDLLLASSNDSHNYNESMWKDYTKVIKALGVKAVDKSND
;
A
#
# COMPACT_ATOMS: atom_id res chain seq x y z
N MET A 1 14.06 -24.13 -12.51
CA MET A 1 13.34 -22.85 -12.40
C MET A 1 13.43 -22.21 -13.76
N ASP A 2 12.33 -22.20 -14.52
CA ASP A 2 12.30 -21.58 -15.84
C ASP A 2 12.49 -20.06 -15.68
N SER A 3 13.45 -19.50 -16.41
CA SER A 3 13.69 -18.07 -16.40
C SER A 3 12.54 -17.35 -17.08
N LEU A 4 11.88 -16.45 -16.35
CA LEU A 4 10.83 -15.59 -16.90
C LEU A 4 11.40 -14.73 -18.03
N SER A 5 10.68 -14.64 -19.15
CA SER A 5 11.02 -13.68 -20.21
C SER A 5 10.85 -12.24 -19.71
N ASN A 6 11.59 -11.29 -20.28
CA ASN A 6 11.50 -9.87 -19.91
C ASN A 6 10.07 -9.33 -19.95
N LYS A 7 9.26 -9.77 -20.92
CA LYS A 7 7.84 -9.40 -21.03
C LYS A 7 7.02 -9.91 -19.85
N GLN A 8 7.20 -11.18 -19.47
CA GLN A 8 6.51 -11.76 -18.32
C GLN A 8 6.93 -11.06 -17.02
N MET A 9 8.22 -10.73 -16.87
CA MET A 9 8.69 -9.95 -15.72
C MET A 9 7.98 -8.60 -15.63
N ILE A 10 7.90 -7.85 -16.74
CA ILE A 10 7.21 -6.55 -16.78
C ILE A 10 5.71 -6.70 -16.46
N GLU A 11 5.03 -7.73 -16.98
CA GLU A 11 3.62 -8.00 -16.66
C GLU A 11 3.41 -8.33 -15.18
N HIS A 12 4.26 -9.18 -14.60
CA HIS A 12 4.19 -9.51 -13.17
C HIS A 12 4.41 -8.26 -12.30
N LEU A 13 5.34 -7.38 -12.69
CA LEU A 13 5.59 -6.12 -12.00
C LEU A 13 4.41 -5.15 -12.09
N SER A 14 3.79 -5.04 -13.26
CA SER A 14 2.60 -4.20 -13.44
C SER A 14 1.46 -4.66 -12.55
N ARG A 15 1.17 -5.97 -12.53
CA ARG A 15 0.10 -6.54 -11.68
C ARG A 15 0.39 -6.35 -10.19
N PHE A 16 1.64 -6.50 -9.79
CA PHE A 16 2.05 -6.27 -8.40
C PHE A 16 1.81 -4.82 -8.00
N ARG A 17 2.14 -3.86 -8.87
CA ARG A 17 1.86 -2.44 -8.64
C ARG A 17 0.36 -2.18 -8.51
N ASP A 18 -0.43 -2.64 -9.47
CA ASP A 18 -1.88 -2.38 -9.46
C ASP A 18 -2.55 -2.97 -8.20
N ALA A 19 -2.05 -4.10 -7.70
CA ALA A 19 -2.49 -4.67 -6.43
C ALA A 19 -2.05 -3.83 -5.22
N GLY A 20 -0.83 -3.28 -5.23
CA GLY A 20 -0.33 -2.38 -4.19
C GLY A 20 -1.11 -1.06 -4.12
N ASP A 21 -1.40 -0.45 -5.28
CA ASP A 21 -2.20 0.78 -5.37
C ASP A 21 -3.60 0.55 -4.82
N LYS A 22 -4.24 -0.57 -5.19
CA LYS A 22 -5.56 -0.94 -4.67
C LYS A 22 -5.55 -1.19 -3.16
N LEU A 23 -4.52 -1.84 -2.63
CA LEU A 23 -4.38 -2.04 -1.18
C LEU A 23 -4.27 -0.71 -0.44
N SER A 24 -3.50 0.24 -0.98
CA SER A 24 -3.40 1.60 -0.40
C SER A 24 -4.74 2.33 -0.42
N GLU A 25 -5.51 2.22 -1.50
CA GLU A 25 -6.87 2.77 -1.61
C GLU A 25 -7.82 2.15 -0.58
N ASP A 26 -7.80 0.82 -0.42
CA ASP A 26 -8.63 0.11 0.55
C ASP A 26 -8.32 0.53 2.00
N ILE A 27 -7.03 0.65 2.36
CA ILE A 27 -6.60 1.13 3.68
C ILE A 27 -7.06 2.56 3.94
N TYR A 28 -6.95 3.44 2.94
CA TYR A 28 -7.43 4.81 3.04
C TYR A 28 -8.94 4.86 3.29
N ASN A 29 -9.72 4.09 2.51
CA ASN A 29 -11.18 4.03 2.65
C ASN A 29 -11.62 3.49 4.02
N ILE A 30 -10.93 2.48 4.55
CA ILE A 30 -11.17 1.96 5.91
C ILE A 30 -10.87 3.05 6.95
N SER A 31 -9.77 3.77 6.78
CA SER A 31 -9.34 4.83 7.69
C SER A 31 -10.38 5.96 7.76
N ILE A 32 -10.92 6.40 6.61
CA ILE A 32 -12.02 7.39 6.58
C ILE A 32 -13.23 6.89 7.37
N ARG A 33 -13.67 5.67 7.13
CA ARG A 33 -14.86 5.13 7.81
C ARG A 33 -14.69 5.05 9.33
N ILE A 34 -13.50 4.68 9.80
CA ILE A 34 -13.19 4.67 11.23
C ILE A 34 -13.17 6.09 11.79
N PHE A 35 -12.59 7.03 11.06
CA PHE A 35 -12.57 8.45 11.44
C PHE A 35 -13.99 9.04 11.55
N ASP A 36 -14.87 8.72 10.61
CA ASP A 36 -16.28 9.15 10.64
C ASP A 36 -16.99 8.60 11.88
N LEU A 37 -16.79 7.31 12.20
CA LEU A 37 -17.35 6.69 13.41
C LEU A 37 -16.81 7.33 14.71
N ILE A 38 -15.52 7.65 14.75
CA ILE A 38 -14.90 8.37 15.88
C ILE A 38 -15.56 9.73 16.03
N SER A 39 -15.67 10.50 14.94
CA SER A 39 -16.22 11.86 14.94
C SER A 39 -17.70 11.88 15.36
N GLU A 40 -18.51 10.96 14.82
CA GLU A 40 -19.92 10.82 15.18
C GLU A 40 -20.10 10.45 16.66
N THR A 41 -19.23 9.59 17.19
CA THR A 41 -19.28 9.17 18.59
C THR A 41 -18.79 10.29 19.51
N GLU A 42 -17.74 11.02 19.12
CA GLU A 42 -17.21 12.16 19.89
C GLU A 42 -18.20 13.32 20.02
N ALA A 43 -19.03 13.53 19.01
CA ALA A 43 -20.04 14.58 19.01
C ALA A 43 -21.21 14.32 20.00
N ARG A 44 -21.33 13.10 20.55
CA ARG A 44 -22.39 12.77 21.52
C ARG A 44 -22.01 13.23 22.92
N GLU A 45 -22.88 14.02 23.56
CA GLU A 45 -22.64 14.55 24.92
C GLU A 45 -22.86 13.50 26.03
N ASN A 46 -23.74 12.51 25.81
CA ASN A 46 -24.12 11.51 26.81
C ASN A 46 -23.60 10.11 26.44
N ARG A 47 -22.28 9.96 26.34
CA ARG A 47 -21.65 8.66 26.07
C ARG A 47 -21.71 7.76 27.30
N SER A 48 -21.98 6.48 27.06
CA SER A 48 -21.79 5.43 28.05
C SER A 48 -20.32 5.03 28.18
N GLU A 49 -19.92 4.42 29.30
CA GLU A 49 -18.56 3.85 29.46
C GLU A 49 -18.20 2.86 28.33
N GLY A 50 -19.19 2.11 27.83
CA GLY A 50 -19.00 1.19 26.71
C GLY A 50 -18.66 1.90 25.40
N GLU A 51 -19.29 3.05 25.14
CA GLU A 51 -18.98 3.90 23.97
C GLU A 51 -17.61 4.55 24.11
N ASP A 52 -17.23 5.03 25.29
CA ASP A 52 -15.89 5.59 25.52
C ASP A 52 -14.78 4.53 25.35
N LEU A 53 -15.02 3.30 25.81
CA LEU A 53 -14.10 2.18 25.59
C LEU A 53 -13.98 1.82 24.10
N MET A 54 -15.10 1.80 23.37
CA MET A 54 -15.11 1.56 21.92
C MET A 54 -14.34 2.67 21.19
N LEU A 55 -14.58 3.92 21.55
CA LEU A 55 -13.92 5.09 20.98
C LEU A 55 -12.39 5.01 21.16
N SER A 56 -11.94 4.64 22.36
CA SER A 56 -10.51 4.43 22.64
C SER A 56 -9.90 3.34 21.75
N ARG A 57 -10.60 2.22 21.55
CA ARG A 57 -10.15 1.14 20.66
C ARG A 57 -10.12 1.57 19.19
N LEU A 58 -11.12 2.32 18.73
CA LEU A 58 -11.16 2.84 17.36
C LEU A 58 -9.98 3.81 17.10
N LYS A 59 -9.65 4.67 18.07
CA LYS A 59 -8.47 5.54 18.00
C LYS A 59 -7.16 4.73 17.92
N GLN A 60 -7.01 3.69 18.73
CA GLN A 60 -5.82 2.82 18.62
C GLN A 60 -5.74 2.11 17.26
N MET A 61 -6.89 1.72 16.67
CA MET A 61 -6.93 1.13 15.33
C MET A 61 -6.53 2.14 14.24
N ILE A 62 -6.94 3.41 14.34
CA ILE A 62 -6.55 4.43 13.35
C ILE A 62 -5.04 4.65 13.38
N ASP A 63 -4.42 4.67 14.57
CA ASP A 63 -2.97 4.84 14.71
C ASP A 63 -2.21 3.69 14.04
N LEU A 64 -2.68 2.45 14.21
CA LEU A 64 -2.11 1.27 13.55
C LEU A 64 -2.28 1.31 12.04
N LEU A 65 -3.44 1.76 11.54
CA LEU A 65 -3.69 1.89 10.10
C LEU A 65 -2.81 2.97 9.48
N LEU A 66 -2.62 4.11 10.15
CA LEU A 66 -1.72 5.17 9.70
C LEU A 66 -0.26 4.68 9.65
N ALA A 67 0.18 3.97 10.68
CA ALA A 67 1.52 3.36 10.71
C ALA A 67 1.69 2.35 9.56
N SER A 68 0.73 1.42 9.39
CA SER A 68 0.77 0.42 8.32
C SER A 68 0.71 1.03 6.92
N SER A 69 -0.03 2.14 6.76
CA SER A 69 -0.10 2.87 5.49
C SER A 69 1.25 3.52 5.15
N ASN A 70 1.92 4.12 6.14
CA ASN A 70 3.26 4.68 5.96
C ASN A 70 4.30 3.60 5.64
N ASP A 71 4.28 2.48 6.34
CA ASP A 71 5.18 1.36 6.09
C ASP A 71 4.97 0.77 4.68
N SER A 72 3.70 0.62 4.28
CA SER A 72 3.34 0.15 2.94
C SER A 72 3.77 1.13 1.85
N HIS A 73 3.63 2.44 2.09
CA HIS A 73 4.11 3.47 1.18
C HIS A 73 5.63 3.42 1.02
N ASN A 74 6.37 3.37 2.13
CA ASN A 74 7.84 3.28 2.14
C ASN A 74 8.33 2.00 1.43
N TYR A 75 7.65 0.88 1.66
CA TYR A 75 7.94 -0.38 0.97
C TYR A 75 7.71 -0.25 -0.53
N ASN A 76 6.56 0.28 -0.96
CA ASN A 76 6.25 0.49 -2.37
C ASN A 76 7.25 1.44 -3.05
N GLU A 77 7.65 2.54 -2.40
CA GLU A 77 8.70 3.42 -2.91
C GLU A 77 10.05 2.72 -3.07
N SER A 78 10.46 1.91 -2.08
CA SER A 78 11.71 1.15 -2.14
C SER A 78 11.69 0.16 -3.30
N MET A 79 10.60 -0.61 -3.41
CA MET A 79 10.39 -1.56 -4.49
C MET A 79 10.43 -0.86 -5.85
N TRP A 80 9.82 0.33 -5.97
CA TRP A 80 9.87 1.12 -7.21
C TRP A 80 11.29 1.49 -7.63
N LYS A 81 12.12 1.93 -6.69
CA LYS A 81 13.52 2.27 -6.95
C LYS A 81 14.29 1.05 -7.48
N ASP A 82 14.05 -0.12 -6.91
CA ASP A 82 14.73 -1.34 -7.32
C ASP A 82 14.19 -1.89 -8.65
N TYR A 83 12.88 -1.81 -8.88
CA TYR A 83 12.27 -2.17 -10.17
C TYR A 83 12.75 -1.29 -11.31
N THR A 84 12.89 0.02 -11.08
CA THR A 84 13.43 0.94 -12.09
C THR A 84 14.86 0.56 -12.48
N LYS A 85 15.68 0.12 -11.51
CA LYS A 85 17.05 -0.38 -11.79
C LYS A 85 17.00 -1.68 -12.60
N VAL A 86 16.15 -2.63 -12.22
CA VAL A 86 16.01 -3.92 -12.92
C VAL A 86 15.52 -3.72 -14.35
N ILE A 87 14.48 -2.92 -14.57
CA ILE A 87 13.95 -2.62 -15.92
C ILE A 87 15.01 -1.96 -16.78
N LYS A 88 15.77 -0.98 -16.25
CA LYS A 88 16.89 -0.36 -16.98
C LYS A 88 17.95 -1.40 -17.35
N ALA A 89 18.34 -2.27 -16.43
CA ALA A 89 19.32 -3.32 -16.69
C ALA A 89 18.84 -4.33 -17.75
N LEU A 90 17.55 -4.68 -17.75
CA LEU A 90 16.94 -5.54 -18.76
C LEU A 90 16.87 -4.87 -20.13
N GLY A 91 16.58 -3.56 -20.18
CA GLY A 91 16.58 -2.76 -21.40
C GLY A 91 17.97 -2.62 -22.04
N VAL A 92 19.01 -2.39 -21.22
CA VAL A 92 20.40 -2.30 -21.70
C VAL A 92 20.87 -3.63 -22.29
N LYS A 93 20.59 -4.77 -21.62
CA LYS A 93 20.94 -6.10 -22.14
C LYS A 93 20.26 -6.49 -23.45
N ALA A 94 19.11 -5.88 -23.78
CA ALA A 94 18.42 -6.12 -25.04
C ALA A 94 19.09 -5.39 -26.21
N VAL A 95 19.68 -4.21 -25.96
CA VAL A 95 20.38 -3.40 -26.98
C VAL A 95 21.75 -3.98 -27.32
N ASP A 96 22.47 -4.51 -26.34
CA ASP A 96 23.79 -5.14 -26.58
C ASP A 96 23.69 -6.44 -27.39
N LYS A 97 22.57 -7.17 -27.34
CA LYS A 97 22.37 -8.40 -28.13
C LYS A 97 21.96 -8.16 -29.59
N SER A 98 21.63 -6.92 -29.97
CA SER A 98 21.29 -6.55 -31.35
C SER A 98 22.47 -6.00 -32.16
N ASN A 99 23.65 -5.86 -31.53
CA ASN A 99 24.86 -5.29 -32.14
C ASN A 99 26.02 -6.30 -32.30
N ASP A 100 25.78 -7.59 -32.05
CA ASP A 100 26.65 -8.73 -32.45
C ASP A 100 25.92 -9.56 -33.52
#